data_AF-A0A849R7M7-F1
#
_entry.id   AF-A0A849R7M7-F1
#
_cell.length_a   1.000
_cell.length_b   1.000
_cell.length_c   1.000
_cell.angle_alpha   90.00
_cell.angle_beta   90.00
_cell.angle_gamma   90.00
#
_symmetry.space_group_name_H-M   'P 1'
#
loop_
_entity.id
_entity.type
_entity.pdbx_description
1 polymer ?
#
loop_
_entity_poly.entity_id
_entity_poly.type
_entity_poly.pdbx_seq_one_letter_code
_entity_poly.pdbx_strand_id
1 'polypeptide(L)'
;MSIGHRIFIVEEDAIFPLSQKAFDELYSGKTGILPKYAGQTVLIAVIIYTLYQKKPKSIIQIDCERIRILGDGSIDKKHEQDGLRLAANRIWIPETN
;
A
#
# COMPACT_ATOMS: atom_id res chain seq x y z
N MET A 1 5.20 21.38 6.08
CA MET A 1 5.51 20.52 4.90
C MET A 1 4.38 19.52 4.77
N SER A 2 3.81 19.32 3.58
CA SER A 2 2.75 18.32 3.39
C SER A 2 3.37 17.03 2.85
N ILE A 3 2.85 15.89 3.29
CA ILE A 3 3.24 14.55 2.87
C ILE A 3 2.13 13.99 1.98
N GLY A 4 2.51 13.33 0.91
CA GLY A 4 1.61 12.50 0.12
C GLY A 4 2.17 11.09 0.00
N HIS A 5 1.32 10.16 -0.41
CA HIS A 5 1.73 8.79 -0.68
C HIS A 5 1.05 8.23 -1.93
N ARG A 6 1.68 7.22 -2.51
CA ARG A 6 1.15 6.43 -3.64
C ARG A 6 1.43 4.96 -3.38
N ILE A 7 0.53 4.13 -3.91
CA ILE A 7 0.56 2.69 -3.70
C ILE A 7 0.67 2.05 -5.07
N PHE A 8 1.52 1.04 -5.19
CA PHE A 8 1.78 0.34 -6.43
C PHE A 8 1.78 -1.17 -6.20
N ILE A 9 1.33 -1.91 -7.20
CA ILE A 9 1.65 -3.33 -7.35
C ILE A 9 2.87 -3.42 -8.25
N VAL A 10 3.88 -4.17 -7.79
CA VAL A 10 5.13 -4.40 -8.49
C VAL A 10 5.11 -5.81 -9.06
N GLU A 11 5.19 -5.90 -10.39
CA GLU A 11 5.43 -7.12 -11.16
C GLU A 11 6.89 -7.12 -11.64
N GLU A 12 7.39 -8.22 -12.22
CA GLU A 12 8.80 -8.35 -12.62
C GLU A 12 9.28 -7.20 -13.52
N ASP A 13 8.48 -6.80 -14.51
CA ASP A 13 8.86 -5.79 -15.51
C ASP A 13 7.98 -4.52 -15.47
N ALA A 14 7.04 -4.42 -14.52
CA ALA A 14 6.05 -3.36 -14.52
C ALA A 14 5.59 -2.94 -13.12
N ILE A 15 5.18 -1.67 -13.00
CA ILE A 15 4.53 -1.13 -11.81
C ILE A 15 3.14 -0.61 -12.15
N PHE A 16 2.14 -1.03 -11.38
CA PHE A 16 0.75 -0.65 -11.58
C PHE A 16 0.26 0.19 -10.40
N PRO A 17 -0.29 1.39 -10.63
CA PRO A 17 -0.84 2.19 -9.54
C PRO A 17 -2.04 1.47 -8.93
N LEU A 18 -2.04 1.37 -7.60
CA LEU A 18 -3.17 0.91 -6.81
C LEU A 18 -3.88 2.12 -6.22
N SER A 19 -5.20 2.19 -6.38
CA SER A 19 -5.97 3.26 -5.76
C SER A 19 -5.99 3.11 -4.24
N GLN A 20 -6.03 4.23 -3.51
CA GLN A 20 -6.17 4.22 -2.06
C GLN A 20 -7.36 3.37 -1.62
N LYS A 21 -8.50 3.54 -2.30
CA LYS A 21 -9.72 2.77 -2.02
C LYS A 21 -9.51 1.27 -2.19
N ALA A 22 -8.86 0.83 -3.27
CA ALA A 22 -8.61 -0.59 -3.49
C ALA A 22 -7.65 -1.17 -2.44
N PHE A 23 -6.66 -0.38 -1.99
CA PHE A 23 -5.79 -0.76 -0.89
C PHE A 23 -6.56 -0.86 0.43
N ASP A 24 -7.37 0.15 0.79
CA ASP A 24 -8.17 0.11 2.02
C ASP A 24 -9.14 -1.07 2.04
N GLU A 25 -9.80 -1.34 0.91
CA GLU A 25 -10.72 -2.48 0.76
C GLU A 25 -10.00 -3.84 0.84
N LEU A 26 -8.74 -3.91 0.38
CA LEU A 26 -7.91 -5.10 0.48
C LEU A 26 -7.64 -5.48 1.94
N TYR A 27 -7.33 -4.48 2.79
CA TYR A 27 -7.07 -4.68 4.21
C TYR A 27 -8.34 -4.66 5.09
N SER A 28 -9.50 -4.27 4.54
CA SER A 28 -10.78 -4.38 5.25
C SER A 28 -11.41 -5.78 5.14
N GLY A 29 -10.73 -6.75 4.52
CA GLY A 29 -11.22 -8.11 4.33
C GLY A 29 -12.32 -8.24 3.27
N LYS A 30 -12.46 -7.26 2.36
CA LYS A 30 -13.44 -7.34 1.27
C LYS A 30 -12.96 -8.33 0.21
N THR A 31 -13.85 -9.19 -0.26
CA THR A 31 -13.54 -10.20 -1.28
C THR A 31 -13.66 -9.63 -2.69
N GLY A 32 -13.01 -10.30 -3.66
CA GLY A 32 -13.02 -9.88 -5.07
C GLY A 32 -12.20 -8.61 -5.37
N ILE A 33 -11.39 -8.16 -4.42
CA ILE A 33 -10.42 -7.09 -4.63
C ILE A 33 -9.22 -7.68 -5.37
N LEU A 34 -8.71 -6.95 -6.38
CA LEU A 34 -7.57 -7.39 -7.20
C LEU A 34 -7.77 -8.76 -7.90
N PRO A 35 -8.86 -8.96 -8.66
CA PRO A 35 -9.19 -10.27 -9.26
C PRO A 35 -8.14 -10.81 -10.23
N LYS A 36 -7.37 -9.92 -10.88
CA LYS A 36 -6.22 -10.31 -11.74
C LYS A 36 -5.18 -11.14 -10.97
N TYR A 37 -5.08 -10.92 -9.67
CA TYR A 37 -4.04 -11.48 -8.80
C TYR A 37 -4.56 -12.61 -7.90
N ALA A 38 -5.80 -13.07 -8.10
CA ALA A 38 -6.38 -14.15 -7.31
C ALA A 38 -5.49 -15.40 -7.34
N GLY A 39 -5.18 -15.95 -6.15
CA GLY A 39 -4.30 -17.10 -5.98
C GLY A 39 -2.80 -16.82 -6.09
N GLN A 40 -2.39 -15.55 -6.23
CA GLN A 40 -0.99 -15.16 -6.42
C GLN A 40 -0.44 -14.39 -5.22
N THR A 41 0.89 -14.37 -5.08
CA THR A 41 1.58 -13.46 -4.16
C THR A 41 2.00 -12.22 -4.92
N VAL A 42 1.54 -11.05 -4.48
CA VAL A 42 1.86 -9.75 -5.08
C VAL A 42 2.81 -8.96 -4.20
N LEU A 43 3.68 -8.17 -4.81
CA LEU A 43 4.51 -7.20 -4.11
C LEU A 43 3.79 -5.84 -4.17
N ILE A 44 3.40 -5.31 -3.01
CA ILE A 44 2.86 -3.95 -2.90
C ILE A 44 3.96 -3.02 -2.41
N ALA A 45 4.11 -1.87 -3.07
CA ALA A 45 5.01 -0.80 -2.67
C ALA A 45 4.21 0.45 -2.29
N VAL A 46 4.48 0.99 -1.10
CA VAL A 46 3.94 2.26 -0.61
C VAL A 46 5.06 3.28 -0.64
N ILE A 47 4.91 4.33 -1.44
CA ILE A 47 5.87 5.41 -1.60
C ILE A 47 5.35 6.64 -0.88
N ILE A 48 6.13 7.15 0.06
CA ILE A 48 5.84 8.38 0.82
C ILE A 48 6.78 9.49 0.33
N TYR A 49 6.22 10.66 0.03
CA TYR A 49 6.97 11.79 -0.52
C TYR A 49 6.54 13.13 0.07
N THR A 50 7.47 14.09 0.06
CA THR A 50 7.15 15.49 0.35
C THR A 50 6.42 16.12 -0.84
N LEU A 51 5.53 17.07 -0.53
CA LEU A 51 4.87 17.92 -1.51
C LEU A 51 5.44 19.33 -1.46
N TYR A 52 5.68 19.91 -2.64
CA TYR A 52 5.95 21.33 -2.83
C TYR A 52 5.00 21.87 -3.90
N GLN A 53 4.25 22.93 -3.57
CA GLN A 53 3.20 23.48 -4.45
C GLN A 53 2.24 22.40 -4.99
N LYS A 54 1.80 21.48 -4.11
CA LYS A 54 0.91 20.34 -4.44
C LYS A 54 1.50 19.31 -5.43
N LYS A 55 2.80 19.35 -5.71
CA LYS A 55 3.50 18.37 -6.54
C LYS A 55 4.51 17.55 -5.73
N PRO A 56 4.72 16.26 -6.03
CA PRO A 56 5.77 15.46 -5.40
C PRO A 56 7.14 16.13 -5.60
N LYS A 57 7.93 16.24 -4.52
CA LYS A 57 9.26 16.86 -4.54
C LYS A 57 10.37 15.87 -4.23
N SER A 58 10.26 15.12 -3.13
CA SER A 58 11.27 14.13 -2.74
C SER A 58 10.62 12.92 -2.11
N ILE A 59 11.08 11.73 -2.48
CA ILE A 59 10.72 10.49 -1.79
C ILE A 59 11.41 10.50 -0.44
N ILE A 60 10.64 10.26 0.61
CA ILE A 60 11.14 10.16 1.99
C ILE A 60 11.30 8.69 2.36
N GLN A 61 10.44 7.82 1.80
CA GLN A 61 10.41 6.41 2.15
C GLN A 61 9.71 5.58 1.08
N ILE A 62 10.15 4.33 0.97
CA ILE A 62 9.48 3.27 0.21
C ILE A 62 9.38 2.07 1.13
N ASP A 63 8.15 1.62 1.39
CA ASP A 63 7.87 0.35 2.06
C ASP A 63 7.37 -0.67 1.04
N CYS A 64 7.81 -1.90 1.19
CA CYS A 64 7.41 -3.00 0.33
C CYS A 64 6.90 -4.17 1.15
N GLU A 65 5.78 -4.74 0.77
CA GLU A 65 5.19 -5.93 1.40
C GLU A 65 4.79 -6.96 0.34
N ARG A 66 5.09 -8.23 0.60
CA ARG A 66 4.55 -9.33 -0.19
C ARG A 66 3.27 -9.84 0.45
N ILE A 67 2.19 -9.85 -0.31
CA ILE A 67 0.87 -10.24 0.18
C ILE A 67 0.35 -11.37 -0.69
N ARG A 68 -0.12 -12.45 -0.07
CA ARG A 68 -0.82 -13.51 -0.77
C ARG A 68 -2.30 -13.15 -0.92
N ILE A 69 -2.76 -13.10 -2.17
CA ILE A 69 -4.17 -13.00 -2.52
C ILE A 69 -4.72 -14.42 -2.67
N LEU A 70 -5.75 -14.75 -1.91
CA LEU A 70 -6.45 -16.02 -1.96
C LEU A 70 -7.32 -16.12 -3.22
N GLY A 71 -7.79 -17.32 -3.53
CA GLY A 71 -8.59 -17.57 -4.75
C GLY A 71 -9.92 -16.80 -4.80
N ASP A 72 -10.45 -16.39 -3.65
CA ASP A 72 -11.64 -15.56 -3.51
C ASP A 72 -11.34 -14.04 -3.54
N GLY A 73 -10.08 -13.65 -3.75
CA GLY A 73 -9.63 -12.27 -3.78
C GLY A 73 -9.43 -11.64 -2.40
N SER A 74 -9.56 -12.40 -1.31
CA SER A 74 -9.18 -11.93 0.03
C SER A 74 -7.68 -12.04 0.28
N ILE A 75 -7.15 -11.31 1.26
CA ILE A 75 -5.76 -11.47 1.70
C ILE A 75 -5.64 -12.59 2.73
N ASP A 76 -4.49 -13.29 2.73
CA ASP A 76 -4.16 -14.21 3.81
C ASP A 76 -4.07 -13.45 5.14
N LYS A 77 -4.84 -13.88 6.15
CA LYS A 77 -4.99 -13.23 7.47
C LYS A 77 -3.69 -13.02 8.22
N LYS A 78 -2.63 -13.78 7.89
CA LYS A 78 -1.29 -13.56 8.46
C LYS A 78 -0.68 -12.21 8.06
N HIS A 79 -1.11 -11.62 6.93
CA HIS A 79 -0.63 -10.31 6.45
C HIS A 79 -1.56 -9.14 6.82
N GLU A 80 -2.78 -9.41 7.28
CA GLU A 80 -3.77 -8.39 7.66
C GLU A 80 -3.27 -7.48 8.79
N GLN A 81 -2.41 -8.00 9.69
CA GLN A 81 -1.86 -7.24 10.82
C GLN A 81 -0.58 -6.43 10.47
N ASP A 82 0.19 -6.84 9.45
CA ASP A 82 1.50 -6.26 9.15
C ASP A 82 1.40 -5.05 8.20
N GLY A 83 0.54 -5.09 7.18
CA GLY A 83 0.41 -3.97 6.23
C GLY A 83 -0.25 -2.72 6.79
N LEU A 84 -1.22 -2.87 7.71
CA LEU A 84 -1.79 -1.76 8.48
C LEU A 84 -0.73 -1.10 9.38
N ARG A 85 0.22 -1.89 9.88
CA ARG A 85 1.32 -1.43 10.74
C ARG A 85 2.39 -0.65 9.96
N LEU A 86 2.62 -0.97 8.69
CA LEU A 86 3.52 -0.21 7.80
C LEU A 86 2.97 1.19 7.46
N ALA A 87 1.66 1.30 7.19
CA ALA A 87 1.02 2.58 6.89
C ALA A 87 0.72 3.45 8.13
N ALA A 88 0.26 2.84 9.23
CA ALA A 88 -0.17 3.57 10.43
C ALA A 88 0.99 4.08 11.30
N ASN A 89 2.10 3.33 11.43
CA ASN A 89 3.21 3.72 12.33
C ASN A 89 4.00 4.95 11.88
N ARG A 90 3.75 5.52 10.69
CA ARG A 90 4.51 6.68 10.19
C ARG A 90 3.70 7.89 9.77
N ILE A 91 2.36 7.78 9.69
CA ILE A 91 1.48 8.95 9.55
C ILE A 91 1.31 9.67 10.91
N TRP A 92 1.55 8.97 12.03
CA TRP A 92 1.60 9.58 13.36
C TRP A 92 3.03 10.04 13.70
N ILE A 93 3.38 11.26 13.28
CA ILE A 93 4.38 12.05 13.99
C ILE A 93 3.55 12.99 14.88
N PRO A 94 3.49 12.81 16.21
CA PRO A 94 2.98 13.88 17.04
C PRO A 94 3.94 15.05 16.84
N GLU A 95 3.43 16.22 16.52
CA GLU A 95 4.20 17.45 16.70
C GLU A 95 4.48 17.56 18.21
N THR A 96 5.58 16.97 18.67
CA THR A 96 6.15 17.29 19.97
C THR A 96 6.75 18.69 19.85
N ASN A 97 5.94 19.68 20.20
CA ASN A 97 6.40 20.93 20.80
C ASN A 97 6.76 20.69 22.26
#